data_AF-A0A9E2RL01-F1
#
_entry.id   AF-A0A9E2RL01-F1
#
_cell.length_a   1.000
_cell.length_b   1.000
_cell.length_c   1.000
_cell.angle_alpha   90.00
_cell.angle_beta   90.00
_cell.angle_gamma   90.00
#
_symmetry.space_group_name_H-M   'P 1'
#
loop_
_entity.id
_entity.type
_entity.pdbx_description
1 polymer ?
#
loop_
_entity_poly.entity_id
_entity_poly.type
_entity_poly.pdbx_seq_one_letter_code
_entity_poly.pdbx_strand_id
1 'polypeptide(L)'
;MVVLGVGAAIVGSGYKFGTLARMGPGFMPVVLGVMLAFVGLLIAGTALASSEPDDAKFMPDNPQWFGWLCIIAGPVLFIILGEYGGMIPAVFVCVFVCALGDKSGTYKSSAILAFGVTVFGVLLFHYFLGIPFPLLRGVNL
;
A
#
# COMPACT_ATOMS: atom_id res chain seq x y z
N MET A 1 15.03 -2.56 2.63
CA MET A 1 14.44 -2.98 1.34
C MET A 1 15.03 -4.27 0.80
N VAL A 2 16.37 -4.43 0.76
CA VAL A 2 17.00 -5.68 0.27
C VAL A 2 16.56 -6.92 1.03
N VAL A 3 16.68 -6.94 2.37
CA VAL A 3 16.30 -8.11 3.20
C VAL A 3 14.82 -8.47 3.05
N LEU A 4 13.93 -7.47 3.08
CA LEU A 4 12.49 -7.67 2.91
C LEU A 4 12.15 -8.17 1.49
N GLY A 5 12.80 -7.61 0.46
CA GLY A 5 12.59 -8.01 -0.94
C GLY A 5 13.07 -9.43 -1.22
N VAL A 6 14.27 -9.79 -0.75
CA VAL A 6 14.80 -11.15 -0.86
C VAL A 6 13.94 -12.15 -0.06
N GLY A 7 13.52 -11.79 1.16
CA GLY A 7 12.62 -12.61 1.96
C GLY A 7 11.28 -12.87 1.26
N ALA A 8 10.66 -11.83 0.70
CA ALA A 8 9.42 -11.96 -0.07
C ALA A 8 9.60 -12.82 -1.33
N ALA A 9 10.74 -12.69 -2.01
CA ALA A 9 11.06 -13.51 -3.19
C ALA A 9 11.28 -14.99 -2.83
N ILE A 10 11.97 -15.30 -1.74
CA ILE A 10 12.18 -16.68 -1.29
C ILE A 10 10.86 -17.31 -0.87
N VAL A 11 10.07 -16.64 -0.02
CA VAL A 11 8.77 -17.16 0.42
C VAL A 11 7.81 -17.33 -0.76
N GLY A 12 7.77 -16.34 -1.67
CA GLY A 12 6.94 -16.39 -2.87
C GLY A 12 7.37 -17.49 -3.85
N SER A 13 8.66 -17.82 -3.93
CA SER A 13 9.18 -18.88 -4.80
C SER A 13 8.74 -20.29 -4.37
N GLY A 14 8.34 -20.45 -3.10
CA GLY A 14 7.74 -21.68 -2.59
C GLY A 14 6.29 -21.90 -3.04
N TYR A 15 5.64 -20.89 -3.64
CA TYR A 15 4.29 -21.00 -4.20
C TYR A 15 4.34 -21.26 -5.71
N LYS A 16 3.28 -21.88 -6.26
CA LYS A 16 3.15 -22.07 -7.70
C LYS A 16 3.22 -20.71 -8.39
N PHE A 17 4.25 -20.53 -9.22
CA PHE A 17 4.48 -19.28 -9.97
C PHE A 17 3.45 -19.06 -11.09
N GLY A 18 2.87 -20.15 -11.61
CA GLY A 18 1.92 -20.11 -12.72
C GLY A 18 2.58 -19.71 -14.04
N THR A 19 1.77 -19.20 -14.98
CA THR A 19 2.23 -18.64 -16.28
C THR A 19 1.83 -17.16 -16.34
N LEU A 20 2.40 -16.36 -17.24
CA LEU A 20 2.07 -14.92 -17.37
C LEU A 20 0.58 -14.68 -17.62
N ALA A 21 -0.09 -15.59 -18.34
CA ALA A 21 -1.53 -15.56 -18.59
C ALA A 21 -2.39 -16.16 -17.46
N ARG A 22 -1.77 -16.82 -16.47
CA ARG A 22 -2.44 -17.46 -15.33
C ARG A 22 -1.53 -17.35 -14.11
N MET A 23 -1.42 -16.13 -13.59
CA MET A 23 -0.53 -15.82 -12.47
C MET A 23 -0.91 -16.68 -11.26
N GLY A 24 0.05 -17.48 -10.79
CA GLY A 24 -0.10 -18.23 -9.56
C GLY A 24 0.08 -17.32 -8.34
N PRO A 25 -0.31 -17.77 -7.14
CA PRO A 25 -0.22 -16.97 -5.91
C PRO A 25 1.20 -16.53 -5.57
N GLY A 26 2.23 -17.20 -6.12
CA GLY A 26 3.64 -16.82 -5.95
C GLY A 26 4.13 -15.72 -6.90
N PHE A 27 3.41 -15.38 -7.97
CA PHE A 27 3.90 -14.44 -8.97
C PHE A 27 4.10 -13.02 -8.41
N MET A 28 3.05 -12.46 -7.78
CA MET A 28 3.08 -11.11 -7.21
C MET A 28 4.14 -10.94 -6.10
N PRO A 29 4.21 -11.81 -5.08
CA PRO A 29 5.23 -11.72 -4.04
C PRO A 29 6.66 -11.78 -4.58
N VAL A 30 6.92 -12.62 -5.60
CA VAL A 30 8.27 -12.77 -6.13
C VAL A 30 8.67 -11.60 -7.01
N VAL A 31 7.81 -11.16 -7.93
CA VAL A 31 8.13 -10.03 -8.81
C VAL A 31 8.34 -8.76 -7.99
N LEU A 32 7.46 -8.47 -7.03
CA LEU A 32 7.65 -7.35 -6.11
C LEU A 32 8.92 -7.54 -5.27
N GLY A 33 9.15 -8.74 -4.70
CA GLY A 33 10.35 -9.03 -3.92
C GLY A 33 11.65 -8.77 -4.68
N VAL A 34 11.73 -9.22 -5.93
CA VAL A 34 12.89 -8.99 -6.82
C VAL A 34 13.05 -7.50 -7.14
N MET A 35 11.97 -6.79 -7.46
CA MET A 35 12.04 -5.34 -7.68
C MET A 35 12.51 -4.58 -6.43
N LEU A 36 11.97 -4.91 -5.25
CA LEU A 36 12.40 -4.29 -3.99
C LEU A 36 13.86 -4.60 -3.67
N ALA A 37 14.33 -5.83 -3.93
CA ALA A 37 15.72 -6.21 -3.76
C ALA A 37 16.64 -5.44 -4.71
N PHE A 38 16.24 -5.30 -5.97
CA PHE A 38 16.98 -4.56 -6.99
C PHE A 38 17.09 -3.07 -6.64
N VAL A 39 15.99 -2.40 -6.30
CA VAL A 39 15.99 -0.99 -5.87
C VAL A 39 16.83 -0.82 -4.60
N GLY A 40 16.72 -1.73 -3.64
CA GLY A 40 17.54 -1.68 -2.43
C GLY A 40 19.05 -1.82 -2.71
N LEU A 41 19.42 -2.64 -3.70
CA LEU A 41 20.81 -2.78 -4.13
C LEU A 41 21.33 -1.53 -4.83
N LEU A 42 20.51 -0.89 -5.68
CA LEU A 42 20.85 0.39 -6.30
C LEU A 42 21.07 1.48 -5.25
N ILE A 43 20.20 1.58 -4.24
CA ILE A 43 20.35 2.54 -3.15
C ILE A 43 21.64 2.29 -2.36
N ALA A 44 21.98 1.03 -2.09
CA ALA A 44 23.25 0.68 -1.44
C ALA A 44 24.46 1.08 -2.31
N GLY A 45 24.37 0.87 -3.63
CA GLY A 45 25.39 1.28 -4.58
C GLY A 45 25.57 2.80 -4.63
N THR A 46 24.48 3.57 -4.62
CA THR A 46 24.55 5.04 -4.57
C THR A 46 25.09 5.54 -3.24
N ALA A 47 24.72 4.91 -2.12
CA ALA A 47 25.22 5.29 -0.80
C ALA A 47 26.73 5.05 -0.66
N LEU A 48 27.28 4.00 -1.28
CA LEU A 48 28.73 3.76 -1.33
C LEU A 48 29.47 4.72 -2.29
N ALA A 49 28.77 5.25 -3.30
CA ALA A 49 29.34 6.20 -4.27
C ALA A 49 29.26 7.67 -3.80
N SER A 50 28.29 8.00 -2.96
CA SER A 50 28.11 9.31 -2.35
C SER A 50 29.05 9.48 -1.15
N SER A 51 29.95 10.47 -1.20
CA SER A 51 30.85 10.85 -0.08
C SER A 51 30.33 12.05 0.72
N GLU A 52 29.02 12.31 0.67
CA GLU A 52 28.41 13.41 1.40
C GLU A 52 28.41 13.10 2.91
N PRO A 53 28.74 14.06 3.78
CA PRO A 53 28.71 13.85 5.22
C PRO A 53 27.29 13.45 5.64
N ASP A 54 27.21 12.32 6.34
CA ASP A 54 25.99 11.71 6.82
C ASP A 54 25.29 12.68 7.79
N ASP A 55 24.31 13.44 7.30
CA ASP A 55 23.47 14.32 8.11
C ASP A 55 22.58 13.42 8.98
N ALA A 56 23.18 12.94 10.07
CA ALA A 56 22.67 11.90 10.95
C ALA A 56 21.53 12.40 11.86
N LYS A 57 20.61 13.22 11.33
CA LYS A 57 19.35 13.54 12.01
C LYS A 57 18.28 12.51 11.62
N PHE A 58 18.56 11.24 11.92
CA PHE A 58 17.69 10.08 11.63
C PHE A 58 16.41 10.04 12.48
N MET A 59 16.22 10.98 13.40
CA MET A 59 15.10 10.96 14.34
C MET A 59 14.46 12.33 14.40
N PRO A 60 13.20 12.48 13.93
CA PRO A 60 12.40 13.64 14.27
C PRO A 60 12.22 13.67 15.79
N ASP A 61 12.38 14.83 16.41
CA ASP A 61 12.28 15.05 17.87
C ASP A 61 10.90 14.65 18.47
N ASN A 62 9.94 14.24 17.63
CA ASN A 62 8.60 13.85 18.02
C ASN A 62 8.25 12.46 17.47
N PRO A 63 8.23 11.39 18.28
CA PRO A 63 7.76 10.08 17.85
C PRO A 63 6.31 10.17 17.36
N GLN A 64 6.11 9.96 16.06
CA GLN A 64 4.81 10.08 15.39
C GLN A 64 3.94 8.84 15.59
N TRP A 65 3.75 8.42 16.84
CA TRP A 65 3.00 7.22 17.20
C TRP A 65 1.57 7.21 16.66
N PHE A 66 0.93 8.38 16.59
CA PHE A 66 -0.41 8.53 16.00
C PHE A 66 -0.44 8.25 14.49
N GLY A 67 0.57 8.73 13.75
CA GLY A 67 0.71 8.44 12.32
C GLY A 67 0.99 6.97 12.06
N TRP A 68 1.85 6.37 12.90
CA TRP A 68 2.15 4.95 12.83
C TRP A 68 0.91 4.07 13.08
N LEU A 69 0.12 4.41 14.10
CA LEU A 69 -1.15 3.75 14.40
C LEU A 69 -2.14 3.91 13.23
N CYS A 70 -2.25 5.10 12.63
CA CYS A 70 -3.15 5.35 11.50
C CYS A 70 -2.76 4.52 10.26
N ILE A 71 -1.47 4.39 9.95
CA ILE A 71 -1.00 3.60 8.80
C ILE A 71 -1.34 2.11 8.98
N ILE A 72 -1.27 1.58 10.19
CA ILE A 72 -1.65 0.19 10.48
C ILE A 72 -3.18 0.04 10.51
N ALA A 73 -3.89 1.01 11.10
CA ALA A 73 -5.34 0.99 11.22
C ALA A 73 -6.05 1.10 9.85
N GLY A 74 -5.51 1.83 8.89
CA GLY A 74 -6.10 2.02 7.56
C GLY A 74 -6.39 0.69 6.83
N PRO A 75 -5.37 -0.16 6.56
CA PRO A 75 -5.56 -1.47 5.93
C PRO A 75 -6.44 -2.41 6.75
N VAL A 76 -6.36 -2.36 8.09
CA VAL A 76 -7.22 -3.19 8.96
C VAL A 76 -8.69 -2.81 8.79
N LEU A 77 -9.00 -1.51 8.83
CA LEU A 77 -10.34 -1.00 8.59
C LEU A 77 -10.79 -1.26 7.16
N PHE A 78 -9.89 -1.20 6.18
CA PHE A 78 -10.17 -1.55 4.80
C PHE A 78 -10.62 -3.02 4.66
N ILE A 79 -9.93 -3.95 5.33
CA ILE A 79 -10.29 -5.37 5.28
C ILE A 79 -11.66 -5.59 5.90
N ILE A 80 -11.90 -5.02 7.09
CA ILE A 80 -13.18 -5.16 7.80
C ILE A 80 -14.32 -4.53 6.98
N LEU A 81 -14.20 -3.25 6.60
CA LEU A 81 -15.27 -2.57 5.85
C LEU A 81 -15.41 -3.09 4.43
N GLY A 82 -14.34 -3.60 3.83
CA GLY A 82 -14.38 -4.24 2.53
C GLY A 82 -15.21 -5.53 2.56
N GLU A 83 -15.16 -6.26 3.68
CA GLU A 83 -15.94 -7.48 3.89
C GLU A 83 -17.42 -7.18 4.20
N TYR A 84 -17.71 -6.16 5.02
CA TYR A 84 -19.07 -5.84 5.49
C TYR A 84 -19.83 -4.81 4.64
N GLY A 85 -19.17 -3.78 4.11
CA GLY A 85 -19.78 -2.61 3.49
C GLY A 85 -19.53 -2.44 1.99
N GLY A 86 -18.58 -3.19 1.43
CA GLY A 86 -18.16 -3.09 0.03
C GLY A 86 -17.02 -2.09 -0.21
N MET A 87 -16.64 -1.94 -1.47
CA MET A 87 -15.40 -1.24 -1.85
C MET A 87 -15.45 0.27 -1.54
N ILE A 88 -16.61 0.92 -1.72
CA ILE A 88 -16.75 2.38 -1.55
C ILE A 88 -16.47 2.83 -0.11
N PRO A 89 -17.16 2.30 0.93
CA PRO A 89 -16.89 2.71 2.31
C PRO A 89 -15.50 2.26 2.77
N ALA A 90 -14.99 1.13 2.28
CA ALA A 90 -13.67 0.62 2.63
C ALA A 90 -12.55 1.56 2.17
N VAL A 91 -12.55 1.97 0.89
CA VAL A 91 -11.53 2.88 0.34
C VAL A 91 -11.60 4.23 1.03
N PHE A 92 -12.80 4.78 1.23
CA PHE A 92 -12.97 6.08 1.87
C PHE A 92 -12.39 6.10 3.30
N VAL A 93 -12.74 5.11 4.12
CA VAL A 93 -12.28 5.04 5.52
C VAL A 93 -10.78 4.75 5.59
N CYS A 94 -10.26 3.87 4.73
CA CYS A 94 -8.84 3.58 4.67
C CYS A 94 -8.01 4.83 4.37
N VAL A 95 -8.37 5.57 3.32
CA VAL A 95 -7.63 6.77 2.91
C VAL A 95 -7.81 7.90 3.93
N PHE A 96 -9.03 8.07 4.48
CA PHE A 96 -9.29 9.08 5.50
C PHE A 96 -8.48 8.84 6.78
N VAL A 97 -8.41 7.59 7.26
CA VAL A 97 -7.64 7.22 8.46
C VAL A 97 -6.14 7.38 8.22
N CYS A 98 -5.63 6.94 7.06
CA CYS A 98 -4.22 7.17 6.70
C CYS A 98 -3.89 8.66 6.61
N ALA A 99 -4.78 9.48 6.01
CA ALA A 99 -4.59 10.92 5.86
C ALA A 99 -4.74 11.71 7.17
N LEU A 100 -5.41 11.15 8.19
CA LEU A 100 -5.48 11.74 9.53
C LEU A 100 -4.18 11.52 10.33
N GLY A 101 -3.39 10.51 9.94
CA GLY A 101 -2.06 10.26 10.50
C GLY A 101 -1.03 11.34 10.16
N ASP A 102 -1.30 12.16 9.15
CA ASP A 102 -0.44 13.28 8.77
C ASP A 102 -0.73 14.52 9.64
N LYS A 103 0.24 14.89 10.48
CA LYS A 103 0.13 16.07 11.37
C LYS A 103 0.07 17.41 10.62
N SER A 104 0.46 17.44 9.34
CA SER A 104 0.42 18.64 8.51
C SER A 104 -0.87 18.76 7.69
N GLY A 105 -1.70 17.71 7.67
CA GLY A 105 -2.97 17.69 6.94
C GLY A 105 -4.07 18.47 7.65
N THR A 106 -4.62 19.49 6.98
CA THR A 106 -5.90 20.06 7.41
C THR A 106 -7.02 19.07 7.14
N TYR A 107 -7.96 18.87 8.08
CA TYR A 107 -9.10 17.94 7.94
C TYR A 107 -9.84 18.07 6.59
N LYS A 108 -9.94 19.29 6.04
CA LYS A 108 -10.54 19.55 4.72
C LYS A 108 -9.72 18.98 3.56
N SER A 109 -8.40 19.07 3.61
CA SER A 109 -7.51 18.54 2.56
C SER A 109 -7.51 17.01 2.56
N SER A 110 -7.46 16.39 3.74
CA SER A 110 -7.57 14.93 3.89
C SER A 110 -8.91 14.39 3.38
N ALA A 111 -10.01 15.11 3.61
CA ALA A 111 -11.33 14.73 3.08
C ALA A 111 -11.41 14.83 1.54
N ILE A 112 -10.83 15.87 0.93
CA ILE A 112 -10.77 16.02 -0.53
C ILE A 112 -9.89 14.93 -1.15
N LEU A 113 -8.74 14.63 -0.56
CA LEU A 113 -7.88 13.53 -1.00
C LEU A 113 -8.60 12.19 -0.93
N ALA A 114 -9.24 11.89 0.20
CA ALA A 114 -9.99 10.66 0.39
C ALA A 114 -11.12 10.54 -0.62
N PHE A 115 -11.85 11.62 -0.87
CA PHE A 115 -12.91 11.63 -1.88
C PHE A 115 -12.37 11.38 -3.30
N GLY A 116 -11.31 12.09 -3.70
CA GLY A 116 -10.69 11.91 -5.02
C GLY A 116 -10.16 10.49 -5.24
N VAL A 117 -9.46 9.93 -4.26
CA VAL A 117 -8.95 8.55 -4.32
C VAL A 117 -10.08 7.53 -4.32
N THR A 118 -11.17 7.79 -3.58
CA THR A 118 -12.35 6.91 -3.59
C THR A 118 -13.02 6.90 -4.97
N VAL A 119 -13.25 8.08 -5.56
CA VAL A 119 -13.86 8.18 -6.91
C VAL A 119 -12.97 7.52 -7.96
N PHE A 120 -11.67 7.79 -7.92
CA PHE A 120 -10.72 7.18 -8.84
C PHE A 120 -10.63 5.67 -8.65
N GLY A 121 -10.61 5.19 -7.41
CA GLY A 121 -10.61 3.76 -7.09
C GLY A 121 -11.87 3.07 -7.62
N VAL A 122 -13.05 3.66 -7.43
CA VAL A 122 -14.31 3.12 -7.97
C VAL A 122 -14.28 3.06 -9.49
N LEU A 123 -13.85 4.13 -10.17
CA LEU A 123 -13.71 4.14 -11.63
C LEU A 123 -12.71 3.07 -12.11
N LEU A 124 -11.54 2.98 -11.48
CA LEU A 124 -10.50 2.04 -11.87
C LEU A 124 -10.97 0.60 -11.70
N PHE A 125 -11.50 0.24 -10.53
CA PHE A 125 -11.87 -1.14 -10.22
C PHE A 125 -13.17 -1.58 -10.89
N HIS A 126 -14.18 -0.71 -10.95
CA HIS A 126 -15.47 -1.04 -11.57
C HIS A 126 -15.43 -0.91 -13.09
N TYR A 127 -14.92 0.21 -13.61
CA TYR A 127 -15.02 0.54 -15.04
C TYR A 127 -13.81 0.04 -15.84
N PHE A 128 -12.60 0.13 -15.27
CA PHE A 128 -11.36 -0.14 -16.02
C PHE A 128 -10.90 -1.60 -15.90
N LEU A 129 -10.96 -2.18 -14.70
CA LEU A 129 -10.51 -3.55 -14.45
C LEU A 129 -11.65 -4.59 -14.55
N GLY A 130 -12.91 -4.18 -14.44
CA GLY A 130 -14.07 -5.08 -14.55
C GLY A 130 -14.04 -6.24 -13.54
N ILE A 131 -13.34 -6.08 -12.41
CA ILE A 131 -13.28 -7.11 -11.38
C ILE A 131 -14.60 -7.10 -10.60
N PRO A 132 -15.26 -8.25 -10.38
CA PRO A 132 -16.48 -8.36 -9.59
C PRO A 132 -16.17 -8.22 -8.09
N PHE A 133 -15.63 -7.06 -7.68
CA PHE A 133 -15.62 -6.69 -6.28
C PHE A 133 -17.01 -6.12 -5.95
N PRO A 134 -17.76 -6.73 -5.01
CA PRO A 134 -19.08 -6.26 -4.65
C PRO A 134 -18.98 -4.83 -4.12
N LEU A 135 -19.54 -3.88 -4.87
CA LEU A 135 -19.50 -2.45 -4.56
C LEU A 135 -20.19 -2.15 -3.23
N LEU A 136 -21.24 -2.91 -2.92
CA LEU A 136 -22.01 -2.93 -1.68
C LEU A 136 -22.53 -4.36 -1.48
N ARG A 137 -22.13 -5.04 -0.39
CA ARG A 137 -22.71 -6.36 -0.07
C ARG A 137 -24.07 -6.15 0.60
N GLY A 138 -25.06 -5.85 -0.24
CA GLY A 138 -26.43 -5.48 0.14
C GLY A 138 -27.32 -5.06 -1.04
N VAL A 139 -26.74 -4.70 -2.19
CA VAL A 139 -27.47 -4.52 -3.45
C VAL A 139 -26.69 -5.27 -4.53
N ASN A 140 -27.20 -6.44 -4.94
CA ASN A 140 -26.74 -7.14 -6.13
C ASN A 140 -27.10 -6.30 -7.36
N LEU A 141 -26.14 -5.58 -7.92
CA LEU A 141 -26.11 -5.19 -9.33
C LEU A 141 -24.74 -5.55 -9.89
#